data_AF-A0A1G7ZEU8-F1
#
_entry.id   AF-A0A1G7ZEU8-F1
#
_cell.length_a   1.000
_cell.length_b   1.000
_cell.length_c   1.000
_cell.angle_alpha   90.00
_cell.angle_beta   90.00
_cell.angle_gamma   90.00
#
_symmetry.space_group_name_H-M   'P 1'
#
loop_
_entity.id
_entity.type
_entity.pdbx_description
1 polymer ?
#
loop_
_entity_poly.entity_id
_entity_poly.type
_entity_poly.pdbx_seq_one_letter_code
_entity_poly.pdbx_strand_id
1 'polypeptide(L)'
;MRCKRSPRHPFTDTPRKRAALRRKQRLEREALPLLADQIAEAQPSEDRVMADRAQAWSEQEVRDRRARAEKWHEARRQIDALPGDERRAVRRAWDCAPYPADPSYLLSVLHSYSQGRIDLKRPPFPLSRTDASGARIANLFASSDLIVTILKAREIAADPDRHPLAERHAAYHHLQLAASKNKDRDRAAQDRVLASQLFLRLGELENAHA
;
A
#
# COMPACT_ATOMS: atom_id res chain seq x y z
N MET A 1 2.92 -13.93 -11.48
CA MET A 1 4.04 -13.19 -10.87
C MET A 1 3.65 -11.75 -10.58
N ARG A 2 3.42 -11.48 -9.30
CA ARG A 2 3.05 -10.20 -8.71
C ARG A 2 4.12 -9.14 -8.97
N CYS A 3 3.69 -7.93 -9.29
CA CYS A 3 4.56 -6.77 -9.49
C CYS A 3 3.86 -5.51 -8.97
N LYS A 4 4.55 -4.72 -8.16
CA LYS A 4 4.08 -3.44 -7.66
C LYS A 4 4.43 -2.36 -8.68
N ARG A 5 3.41 -1.64 -9.16
CA ARG A 5 3.58 -0.44 -9.99
C ARG A 5 4.36 0.62 -9.21
N SER A 6 5.32 1.25 -9.86
CA SER A 6 6.02 2.41 -9.31
C SER A 6 5.09 3.62 -9.39
N PRO A 7 4.73 4.27 -8.27
CA PRO A 7 3.93 5.49 -8.32
C PRO A 7 4.72 6.62 -8.98
N ARG A 8 3.99 7.61 -9.50
CA ARG A 8 4.55 8.83 -10.09
C ARG A 8 4.20 10.00 -9.18
N HIS A 9 5.18 10.83 -8.90
CA HIS A 9 5.01 12.01 -8.05
C HIS A 9 5.69 13.19 -8.76
N PRO A 10 4.93 14.12 -9.35
CA PRO A 10 5.53 15.27 -10.02
C PRO A 10 6.22 16.18 -8.99
N PHE A 11 7.30 16.85 -9.40
CA PHE A 11 7.89 17.89 -8.58
C PHE A 11 6.95 19.10 -8.53
N THR A 12 6.40 19.38 -7.35
CA THR A 12 5.63 20.60 -7.12
C THR A 12 6.50 21.65 -6.46
N ASP A 13 6.64 22.82 -7.07
CA ASP A 13 7.21 23.99 -6.37
C ASP A 13 6.21 24.45 -5.30
N THR A 14 6.67 24.59 -4.07
CA THR A 14 5.81 24.97 -2.93
C THR A 14 6.45 26.09 -2.12
N PRO A 15 5.63 26.94 -1.46
CA PRO A 15 6.14 27.98 -0.57
C PRO A 15 7.10 27.43 0.51
N ARG A 16 6.83 26.21 1.00
CA ARG A 16 7.70 25.52 1.95
C ARG A 16 9.09 25.19 1.38
N LYS A 17 9.18 24.74 0.12
CA LYS A 17 10.46 24.46 -0.55
C LYS A 17 11.28 25.73 -0.78
N ARG A 18 10.62 26.83 -1.17
CA ARG A 18 11.24 28.14 -1.32
C ARG A 18 11.71 28.71 0.01
N ALA A 19 10.91 28.65 1.07
CA ALA A 19 11.30 29.07 2.41
C ALA A 19 12.51 28.27 2.94
N ALA A 20 12.57 26.96 2.67
CA ALA A 20 13.73 26.13 3.02
C ALA A 20 15.00 26.56 2.26
N LEU A 21 14.87 26.95 0.99
CA LEU A 21 15.98 27.50 0.21
C LEU A 21 16.48 28.83 0.80
N ARG A 22 15.58 29.78 1.11
CA ARG A 22 15.93 31.05 1.78
C ARG A 22 16.68 30.81 3.08
N ARG A 23 16.21 29.86 3.90
CA ARG A 23 16.88 29.48 5.14
C ARG A 23 18.28 28.94 4.88
N LYS A 24 18.45 28.04 3.90
CA LYS A 24 19.77 27.53 3.50
C LYS A 24 20.71 28.67 3.08
N GLN A 25 20.24 29.53 2.18
CA GLN A 25 21.01 30.67 1.66
C GLN A 25 21.39 31.68 2.76
N ARG A 26 20.51 31.89 3.74
CA ARG A 26 20.82 32.71 4.92
C ARG A 26 21.90 32.06 5.78
N LEU A 27 21.77 30.78 6.11
CA LEU A 27 22.77 30.04 6.90
C LEU A 27 24.14 30.02 6.23
N GLU A 28 24.20 29.91 4.89
CA GLU A 28 25.46 29.98 4.13
C GLU A 28 26.16 31.34 4.28
N ARG A 29 25.41 32.45 4.29
CA ARG A 29 25.96 33.80 4.51
C ARG A 29 26.40 34.01 5.95
N GLU A 30 25.60 33.54 6.91
CA GLU A 30 25.90 33.61 8.35
C GLU A 30 27.14 32.78 8.72
N ALA A 31 27.39 31.67 8.01
CA ALA A 31 28.55 30.82 8.25
C ALA A 31 29.89 31.47 7.87
N LEU A 32 29.89 32.41 6.92
CA LEU A 32 31.09 33.10 6.43
C LEU A 32 30.83 34.62 6.35
N PRO A 33 30.74 35.32 7.50
CA PRO A 33 30.30 36.72 7.54
C PRO A 33 31.16 37.68 6.72
N LEU A 34 32.48 37.47 6.69
CA LEU A 34 33.41 38.30 5.91
C LEU A 34 33.20 38.19 4.39
N LEU A 35 32.54 37.11 3.94
CA LEU A 35 32.24 36.85 2.53
C LEU A 35 30.74 36.94 2.22
N ALA A 36 29.92 37.41 3.16
CA ALA A 36 28.46 37.35 3.07
C ALA A 36 27.91 38.01 1.80
N ASP A 37 28.46 39.15 1.40
CA ASP A 37 28.03 39.89 0.19
C ASP A 37 28.40 39.14 -1.10
N GLN A 38 29.63 38.60 -1.17
CA GLN A 38 30.09 37.78 -2.29
C GLN A 38 29.26 36.49 -2.42
N ILE A 39 28.92 35.87 -1.29
CA ILE A 39 28.05 34.68 -1.25
C ILE A 39 26.64 35.04 -1.70
N ALA A 40 26.09 36.18 -1.26
CA ALA A 40 24.77 36.64 -1.68
C ALA A 40 24.70 36.89 -3.19
N GLU A 41 25.73 37.50 -3.77
CA GLU A 41 25.84 37.74 -5.22
C GLU A 41 25.95 36.43 -6.02
N ALA A 42 26.73 35.46 -5.52
CA ALA A 42 26.87 34.16 -6.16
C ALA A 42 25.63 33.25 -6.01
N GLN A 43 24.72 33.54 -5.07
CA GLN A 43 23.56 32.71 -4.80
C GLN A 43 22.54 32.79 -5.95
N PRO A 44 22.09 31.64 -6.49
CA PRO A 44 21.10 31.62 -7.56
C PRO A 44 19.72 32.09 -7.07
N SER A 45 18.93 32.64 -8.00
CA SER A 45 17.54 33.00 -7.72
C SER A 45 16.69 31.78 -7.37
N GLU A 46 15.63 31.99 -6.59
CA GLU A 46 14.73 30.91 -6.16
C GLU A 46 14.09 30.19 -7.35
N ASP A 47 13.65 30.94 -8.35
CA ASP A 47 13.02 30.38 -9.55
C ASP A 47 13.99 29.48 -10.32
N ARG A 48 15.25 29.90 -10.45
CA ARG A 48 16.30 29.08 -11.08
C ARG A 48 16.52 27.78 -10.31
N VAL A 49 16.67 27.85 -8.98
CA VAL A 49 16.88 26.64 -8.16
C VAL A 49 15.67 25.70 -8.22
N MET A 50 14.44 26.22 -8.21
CA MET A 50 13.25 25.39 -8.32
C MET A 50 13.14 24.73 -9.69
N ALA A 51 13.49 25.44 -10.77
CA ALA A 51 13.55 24.88 -12.12
C ALA A 51 14.60 23.77 -12.23
N ASP A 52 15.83 24.01 -11.74
CA ASP A 52 16.92 23.03 -11.75
C ASP A 52 16.52 21.77 -10.95
N ARG A 53 15.86 21.94 -9.79
CA ARG A 53 15.34 20.82 -8.99
C ARG A 53 14.25 20.05 -9.70
N ALA A 54 13.36 20.73 -10.43
CA ALA A 54 12.31 20.08 -11.20
C ALA A 54 12.89 19.23 -12.34
N GLN A 55 13.90 19.74 -13.04
CA GLN A 55 14.62 19.00 -14.07
C GLN A 55 15.35 17.78 -13.47
N ALA A 56 16.15 17.99 -12.42
CA ALA A 56 16.87 16.92 -11.76
C ALA A 56 15.92 15.83 -11.22
N TRP A 57 14.75 16.21 -10.70
CA TRP A 57 13.72 15.28 -10.27
C TRP A 57 13.21 14.41 -11.42
N SER A 58 12.89 15.02 -12.57
CA SER A 58 12.43 14.30 -13.76
C SER A 58 13.46 13.29 -14.26
N GLU A 59 14.72 13.72 -14.37
CA GLU A 59 15.83 12.86 -14.79
C GLU A 59 16.04 11.70 -13.82
N GLN A 60 15.97 11.97 -12.51
CA GLN A 60 16.08 10.96 -11.47
C GLN A 60 14.92 9.96 -11.53
N GLU A 61 13.68 10.42 -11.73
CA GLU A 61 12.53 9.54 -11.87
C GLU A 61 12.69 8.59 -13.07
N VAL A 62 13.15 9.09 -14.22
CA VAL A 62 13.43 8.26 -15.40
C VAL A 62 14.51 7.22 -15.09
N ARG A 63 15.61 7.64 -14.46
CA ARG A 63 16.73 6.76 -14.07
C ARG A 63 16.28 5.64 -13.13
N ASP A 64 15.55 5.99 -12.07
CA ASP A 64 15.07 5.03 -11.07
C ASP A 64 14.07 4.03 -11.66
N ARG A 65 13.19 4.49 -12.55
CA ARG A 65 12.24 3.63 -13.25
C ARG A 65 12.96 2.65 -14.19
N ARG A 66 13.98 3.13 -14.92
CA ARG A 66 14.79 2.28 -15.78
C ARG A 66 15.55 1.23 -14.97
N ALA A 67 16.23 1.65 -13.91
CA ALA A 67 16.94 0.74 -13.01
C ALA A 67 15.99 -0.31 -12.39
N ARG A 68 14.79 0.10 -11.99
CA ARG A 68 13.75 -0.83 -11.49
C ARG A 68 13.30 -1.83 -12.57
N ALA A 69 13.11 -1.37 -13.80
CA ALA A 69 12.73 -2.24 -14.92
C ALA A 69 13.83 -3.26 -15.23
N GLU A 70 15.09 -2.83 -15.25
CA GLU A 70 16.23 -3.73 -15.46
C GLU A 70 16.29 -4.85 -14.42
N LYS A 71 16.10 -4.53 -13.13
CA LYS A 71 16.03 -5.54 -12.07
C LYS A 71 14.89 -6.54 -12.28
N TRP A 72 13.74 -6.09 -12.80
CA TRP A 72 12.65 -7.01 -13.16
C TRP A 72 13.02 -7.93 -14.32
N HIS A 73 13.67 -7.39 -15.35
CA HIS A 73 14.15 -8.18 -16.48
C HIS A 73 15.18 -9.20 -16.02
N GLU A 74 16.12 -8.80 -15.16
CA GLU A 74 17.11 -9.68 -14.54
C GLU A 74 16.46 -10.82 -13.78
N ALA A 75 15.54 -10.52 -12.85
CA ALA A 75 14.87 -11.54 -12.06
C ALA A 75 14.08 -12.52 -12.93
N ARG A 76 13.42 -12.02 -13.98
CA ARG A 76 12.71 -12.88 -14.94
C ARG A 76 13.65 -13.77 -15.73
N ARG A 77 14.79 -13.24 -16.21
CA ARG A 77 15.83 -14.05 -16.88
C ARG A 77 16.34 -15.17 -15.96
N GLN A 78 16.61 -14.88 -14.69
CA GLN A 78 17.04 -15.90 -13.72
C GLN A 78 15.97 -17.00 -13.54
N ILE A 79 14.69 -16.61 -13.41
CA ILE A 79 13.57 -17.56 -13.28
C ILE A 79 13.39 -18.39 -14.56
N ASP A 80 13.52 -17.77 -15.72
CA ASP A 80 13.33 -18.43 -17.02
C ASP A 80 14.51 -19.36 -17.39
N ALA A 81 15.66 -19.19 -16.75
CA ALA A 81 16.77 -20.14 -16.84
C ALA A 81 16.56 -21.42 -16.01
N LEU A 82 15.63 -21.43 -15.04
CA LEU A 82 15.36 -22.60 -14.20
C LEU A 82 14.59 -23.70 -14.96
N PRO A 83 14.75 -24.99 -14.55
CA PRO A 83 13.90 -26.08 -15.02
C PRO A 83 12.41 -25.78 -14.84
N GLY A 84 11.56 -26.35 -15.69
CA GLY A 84 10.14 -26.01 -15.75
C GLY A 84 9.42 -26.14 -14.40
N ASP A 85 9.72 -27.18 -13.63
CA ASP A 85 9.09 -27.45 -12.35
C ASP A 85 9.50 -26.42 -11.29
N GLU A 86 10.78 -26.07 -11.24
CA GLU A 86 11.33 -25.04 -10.36
C GLU A 86 10.80 -23.66 -10.72
N ARG A 87 10.76 -23.33 -12.01
CA ARG A 87 10.19 -22.09 -12.51
C ARG A 87 8.74 -21.90 -12.04
N ARG A 88 7.92 -22.96 -12.11
CA ARG A 88 6.53 -22.93 -11.62
C ARG A 88 6.46 -22.76 -10.11
N ALA A 89 7.30 -23.47 -9.36
CA ALA A 89 7.38 -23.35 -7.90
C ALA A 89 7.77 -21.94 -7.45
N VAL A 90 8.83 -21.37 -8.04
CA VAL A 90 9.30 -20.01 -7.73
C VAL A 90 8.23 -18.96 -8.04
N ARG A 91 7.57 -19.05 -9.20
CA ARG A 91 6.49 -18.11 -9.57
C ARG A 91 5.31 -18.20 -8.60
N ARG A 92 4.92 -19.41 -8.20
CA ARG A 92 3.86 -19.65 -7.21
C ARG A 92 4.25 -19.10 -5.84
N ALA A 93 5.45 -19.41 -5.36
CA ALA A 93 5.96 -18.93 -4.09
C ALA A 93 6.00 -17.39 -4.05
N TRP A 94 6.43 -16.73 -5.13
CA TRP A 94 6.45 -15.27 -5.21
C TRP A 94 5.06 -14.61 -5.15
N ASP A 95 4.06 -15.24 -5.77
CA ASP A 95 2.66 -14.76 -5.72
C ASP A 95 2.05 -14.87 -4.31
N CYS A 96 2.64 -15.70 -3.45
CA CYS A 96 2.26 -15.90 -2.05
C CYS A 96 3.22 -15.25 -1.03
N ALA A 97 4.33 -14.70 -1.49
CA ALA A 97 5.39 -14.24 -0.61
C ALA A 97 4.92 -13.04 0.24
N PRO A 98 5.25 -13.01 1.55
CA PRO A 98 4.84 -11.92 2.45
C PRO A 98 5.61 -10.61 2.21
N TYR A 99 6.47 -10.57 1.19
CA TYR A 99 7.28 -9.42 0.84
C TYR A 99 6.54 -8.48 -0.12
N PRO A 100 6.89 -7.18 -0.17
CA PRO A 100 6.44 -6.29 -1.22
C PRO A 100 6.79 -6.85 -2.61
N ALA A 101 5.91 -6.64 -3.58
CA ALA A 101 6.13 -7.08 -4.96
C ALA A 101 7.12 -6.18 -5.69
N ASP A 102 8.34 -6.15 -5.17
CA ASP A 102 9.46 -5.31 -5.58
C ASP A 102 10.60 -6.19 -6.13
N PRO A 103 11.28 -5.80 -7.21
CA PRO A 103 12.28 -6.66 -7.84
C PRO A 103 13.49 -6.90 -6.93
N SER A 104 13.83 -5.98 -6.03
CA SER A 104 14.99 -6.14 -5.13
C SER A 104 14.76 -7.27 -4.13
N TYR A 105 13.52 -7.39 -3.60
CA TYR A 105 13.15 -8.52 -2.74
C TYR A 105 13.11 -9.83 -3.52
N LEU A 106 12.60 -9.83 -4.76
CA LEU A 106 12.61 -11.02 -5.60
C LEU A 106 14.04 -11.50 -5.87
N LEU A 107 14.95 -10.60 -6.26
CA LEU A 107 16.36 -10.94 -6.51
C LEU A 107 17.03 -11.49 -5.25
N SER A 108 16.75 -10.93 -4.06
CA SER A 108 17.26 -11.46 -2.79
C SER A 108 16.73 -12.87 -2.48
N VAL A 109 15.45 -13.12 -2.74
CA VAL A 109 14.83 -14.46 -2.61
C VAL A 109 15.47 -15.44 -3.59
N LEU A 110 15.65 -15.06 -4.86
CA LEU A 110 16.31 -15.90 -5.87
C LEU A 110 17.77 -16.21 -5.50
N HIS A 111 18.49 -15.23 -4.97
CA HIS A 111 19.84 -15.42 -4.46
C HIS A 111 19.87 -16.39 -3.27
N SER A 112 18.95 -16.24 -2.31
CA SER A 112 18.84 -17.17 -1.18
C SER A 112 18.49 -18.58 -1.63
N TYR A 113 17.66 -18.72 -2.67
CA TYR A 113 17.31 -19.99 -3.28
C TYR A 113 18.51 -20.63 -3.99
N SER A 114 19.28 -19.86 -4.77
CA SER A 114 20.47 -20.40 -5.45
C SER A 114 21.58 -20.80 -4.49
N GLN A 115 21.65 -20.16 -3.31
CA GLN A 115 22.54 -20.56 -2.21
C GLN A 115 22.02 -21.76 -1.39
N GLY A 116 20.84 -22.31 -1.71
CA GLY A 116 20.22 -23.40 -0.97
C GLY A 116 19.75 -23.03 0.43
N ARG A 117 19.68 -21.74 0.77
CA ARG A 117 19.23 -21.26 2.09
C ARG A 117 17.73 -21.37 2.29
N ILE A 118 16.98 -21.35 1.19
CA ILE A 118 15.53 -21.54 1.16
C ILE A 118 15.17 -22.52 0.04
N ASP A 119 14.19 -23.38 0.28
CA ASP A 119 13.57 -24.19 -0.77
C ASP A 119 12.24 -23.55 -1.19
N LEU A 120 12.13 -23.09 -2.43
CA LEU A 120 10.92 -22.46 -2.95
C LEU A 120 9.86 -23.48 -3.43
N LYS A 121 10.17 -24.78 -3.47
CA LYS A 121 9.15 -25.85 -3.59
C LYS A 121 8.41 -26.05 -2.26
N ARG A 122 9.08 -25.75 -1.13
CA ARG A 122 8.52 -25.80 0.23
C ARG A 122 8.85 -24.51 0.98
N PRO A 123 8.26 -23.37 0.56
CA PRO A 123 8.66 -22.06 1.06
C PRO A 123 8.39 -21.93 2.56
N PRO A 124 9.18 -21.12 3.29
CA PRO A 124 9.03 -20.91 4.74
C PRO A 124 7.82 -20.04 5.12
N PHE A 125 6.87 -19.84 4.19
CA PHE A 125 5.69 -19.03 4.35
C PHE A 125 4.49 -19.71 3.69
N PRO A 126 3.26 -19.44 4.17
CA PRO A 126 2.06 -20.07 3.63
C PRO A 126 1.81 -19.65 2.18
N LEU A 127 1.35 -20.59 1.36
CA LEU A 127 1.02 -20.38 -0.05
C LEU A 127 -0.35 -19.67 -0.25
N SER A 128 -0.69 -18.77 0.66
CA SER A 128 -1.86 -17.88 0.58
C SER A 128 -1.54 -16.70 -0.33
N ARG A 129 -2.47 -16.31 -1.22
CA ARG A 129 -2.25 -15.20 -2.17
C ARG A 129 -2.05 -13.87 -1.44
N THR A 130 -1.10 -13.07 -1.90
CA THR A 130 -0.78 -11.75 -1.34
C THR A 130 -1.04 -10.62 -2.35
N ASP A 131 -1.35 -9.42 -1.86
CA ASP A 131 -1.43 -8.22 -2.70
C ASP A 131 -0.05 -7.61 -2.95
N ALA A 132 0.07 -6.56 -3.77
CA ALA A 132 1.36 -5.96 -4.12
C ALA A 132 2.22 -5.46 -2.94
N SER A 133 1.65 -5.29 -1.74
CA SER A 133 2.39 -4.90 -0.54
C SER A 133 3.02 -6.07 0.22
N GLY A 134 2.56 -7.31 -0.03
CA GLY A 134 2.93 -8.48 0.77
C GLY A 134 1.91 -8.83 1.84
N ALA A 135 0.92 -7.95 2.07
CA ALA A 135 -0.23 -8.30 2.88
C ALA A 135 -0.98 -9.46 2.22
N ARG A 136 -1.36 -10.45 3.03
CA ARG A 136 -2.28 -11.49 2.57
C ARG A 136 -3.50 -10.80 2.00
N ILE A 137 -3.97 -11.30 0.86
CA ILE A 137 -5.33 -11.01 0.45
C ILE A 137 -6.15 -11.82 1.44
N ALA A 138 -6.39 -11.20 2.60
CA ALA A 138 -7.51 -11.59 3.43
C ALA A 138 -8.70 -11.42 2.50
N ASN A 139 -9.10 -12.52 1.87
CA ASN A 139 -10.50 -12.77 1.78
C ASN A 139 -10.93 -12.71 3.25
N LEU A 140 -11.52 -11.58 3.66
CA LEU A 140 -12.47 -11.55 4.78
C LEU A 140 -13.41 -12.75 4.73
N PHE A 141 -13.58 -13.26 3.53
CA PHE A 141 -14.35 -14.40 3.11
C PHE A 141 -13.58 -15.74 3.01
N ALA A 142 -12.37 -15.86 3.58
CA ALA A 142 -11.60 -17.11 3.50
C ALA A 142 -12.18 -18.22 4.39
N SER A 143 -12.88 -17.85 5.46
CA SER A 143 -13.76 -18.77 6.18
C SER A 143 -15.16 -18.59 5.62
N SER A 144 -15.76 -19.67 5.12
CA SER A 144 -17.17 -19.71 4.68
C SER A 144 -18.09 -19.03 5.69
N ASP A 145 -17.83 -19.27 6.97
CA ASP A 145 -18.63 -18.76 8.08
C ASP A 145 -18.68 -17.23 8.11
N LEU A 146 -17.56 -16.53 7.94
CA LEU A 146 -17.56 -15.05 8.02
C LEU A 146 -18.27 -14.42 6.82
N ILE A 147 -18.25 -15.06 5.63
CA ILE A 147 -19.08 -14.61 4.50
C ILE A 147 -20.54 -14.69 4.86
N VAL A 148 -20.96 -15.87 5.33
CA VAL A 148 -22.35 -16.16 5.64
C VAL A 148 -22.83 -15.22 6.76
N THR A 149 -22.01 -15.00 7.78
CA THR A 149 -22.31 -14.04 8.86
C THR A 149 -22.45 -12.62 8.34
N ILE A 150 -21.58 -12.16 7.42
CA ILE A 150 -21.70 -10.81 6.83
C ILE A 150 -22.93 -10.70 5.93
N LEU A 151 -23.24 -11.73 5.13
CA LEU A 151 -24.46 -11.75 4.32
C LEU A 151 -25.72 -11.74 5.19
N LYS A 152 -25.73 -12.53 6.27
CA LYS A 152 -26.84 -12.54 7.23
C LYS A 152 -26.97 -11.21 7.95
N ALA A 153 -25.86 -10.57 8.33
CA ALA A 153 -25.86 -9.24 8.92
C ALA A 153 -26.45 -8.17 7.98
N ARG A 154 -26.18 -8.28 6.67
CA ARG A 154 -26.79 -7.40 5.65
C ARG A 154 -28.29 -7.66 5.47
N GLU A 155 -28.71 -8.92 5.49
CA GLU A 155 -30.13 -9.30 5.47
C GLU A 155 -30.86 -8.71 6.68
N ILE A 156 -30.30 -8.87 7.88
CA ILE A 156 -30.85 -8.29 9.12
C ILE A 156 -30.91 -6.76 9.03
N ALA A 157 -29.90 -6.10 8.47
CA ALA A 157 -29.91 -4.65 8.33
C ALA A 157 -30.95 -4.14 7.29
N ALA A 158 -31.37 -4.97 6.34
CA ALA A 158 -32.37 -4.61 5.35
C ALA A 158 -33.79 -4.60 5.95
N ASP A 159 -34.06 -5.47 6.92
CA ASP A 159 -35.34 -5.53 7.64
C ASP A 159 -35.11 -5.83 9.14
N PRO A 160 -34.60 -4.85 9.90
CA PRO A 160 -34.15 -5.08 11.27
C PRO A 160 -35.29 -5.51 12.19
N ASP A 161 -36.51 -5.05 11.93
CA ASP A 161 -37.67 -5.25 12.81
C ASP A 161 -38.14 -6.72 12.85
N ARG A 162 -37.75 -7.54 11.87
CA ARG A 162 -38.02 -8.99 11.85
C ARG A 162 -37.10 -9.82 12.73
N HIS A 163 -36.05 -9.24 13.29
CA HIS A 163 -35.00 -9.97 14.00
C HIS A 163 -34.94 -9.61 15.49
N PRO A 164 -34.54 -10.52 16.40
CA PRO A 164 -34.32 -10.19 17.81
C PRO A 164 -33.26 -9.11 18.01
N LEU A 165 -33.37 -8.31 19.08
CA LEU A 165 -32.42 -7.22 19.38
C LEU A 165 -30.95 -7.69 19.43
N ALA A 166 -30.70 -8.86 20.03
CA ALA A 166 -29.36 -9.44 20.09
C ALA A 166 -28.75 -9.73 18.71
N GLU A 167 -29.56 -10.21 17.76
CA GLU A 167 -29.10 -10.48 16.38
C GLU A 167 -28.80 -9.17 15.64
N ARG A 168 -29.58 -8.12 15.89
CA ARG A 168 -29.32 -6.78 15.34
C ARG A 168 -28.00 -6.20 15.88
N HIS A 169 -27.72 -6.35 17.17
CA HIS A 169 -26.43 -5.93 17.78
C HIS A 169 -25.25 -6.71 17.17
N ALA A 170 -25.39 -8.03 17.02
CA ALA A 170 -24.37 -8.83 16.36
C ALA A 170 -24.16 -8.40 14.89
N ALA A 171 -25.25 -8.19 14.14
CA ALA A 171 -25.22 -7.72 12.76
C ALA A 171 -24.50 -6.38 12.61
N TYR A 172 -24.74 -5.43 13.52
CA TYR A 172 -24.02 -4.15 13.56
C TYR A 172 -22.50 -4.35 13.65
N HIS A 173 -22.02 -5.17 14.60
CA HIS A 173 -20.60 -5.44 14.76
C HIS A 173 -20.00 -6.16 13.55
N HIS A 174 -20.73 -7.09 12.94
CA HIS A 174 -20.28 -7.77 11.73
C HIS A 174 -20.17 -6.84 10.53
N LEU A 175 -21.09 -5.88 10.36
CA LEU A 175 -21.01 -4.86 9.32
C LEU A 175 -19.86 -3.88 9.55
N GLN A 176 -19.57 -3.48 10.79
CA GLN A 176 -18.39 -2.67 11.14
C GLN A 176 -17.07 -3.40 10.82
N LEU A 177 -16.99 -4.70 11.14
CA LEU A 177 -15.85 -5.53 10.79
C LEU A 177 -15.69 -5.67 9.27
N ALA A 178 -16.79 -5.85 8.53
CA ALA A 178 -16.77 -5.89 7.07
C ALA A 178 -16.27 -4.56 6.49
N ALA A 179 -16.84 -3.43 6.93
CA ALA A 179 -16.49 -2.09 6.49
C ALA A 179 -15.02 -1.68 6.74
N SER A 180 -14.43 -2.16 7.82
CA SER A 180 -13.04 -1.83 8.19
C SER A 180 -12.01 -2.69 7.46
N LYS A 181 -12.33 -3.97 7.21
CA LYS A 181 -11.39 -4.94 6.64
C LYS A 181 -11.56 -5.16 5.14
N ASN A 182 -12.65 -4.68 4.53
CA ASN A 182 -12.93 -4.88 3.11
C ASN A 182 -12.04 -3.97 2.25
N LYS A 183 -11.31 -4.58 1.31
CA LYS A 183 -10.42 -3.87 0.38
C LYS A 183 -11.19 -3.16 -0.74
N ASP A 184 -12.39 -3.63 -1.05
CA ASP A 184 -13.32 -2.93 -1.95
C ASP A 184 -13.90 -1.71 -1.23
N ARG A 185 -13.53 -0.51 -1.69
CA ARG A 185 -13.90 0.75 -1.05
C ARG A 185 -15.39 1.05 -1.18
N ASP A 186 -16.00 0.72 -2.30
CA ASP A 186 -17.41 1.01 -2.55
C ASP A 186 -18.27 0.09 -1.69
N ARG A 187 -17.90 -1.19 -1.62
CA ARG A 187 -18.59 -2.14 -0.75
C ARG A 187 -18.38 -1.83 0.74
N ALA A 188 -17.17 -1.43 1.12
CA ALA A 188 -16.89 -0.98 2.48
C ALA A 188 -17.72 0.25 2.87
N ALA A 189 -17.93 1.20 1.94
CA ALA A 189 -18.78 2.37 2.18
C ALA A 189 -20.26 1.97 2.38
N GLN A 190 -20.78 1.07 1.56
CA GLN A 190 -22.14 0.53 1.70
C GLN A 190 -22.35 -0.15 3.07
N ASP A 191 -21.41 -0.99 3.49
CA ASP A 191 -21.48 -1.69 4.78
C ASP A 191 -21.45 -0.69 5.96
N ARG A 192 -20.74 0.44 5.85
CA ARG A 192 -20.79 1.52 6.88
C ARG A 192 -22.16 2.17 6.96
N VAL A 193 -22.79 2.45 5.82
CA VAL A 193 -24.12 3.07 5.79
C VAL A 193 -25.14 2.15 6.47
N LEU A 194 -25.14 0.86 6.14
CA LEU A 194 -26.01 -0.13 6.78
C LEU A 194 -25.76 -0.23 8.29
N ALA A 195 -24.49 -0.25 8.72
CA ALA A 195 -24.16 -0.27 10.14
C ALA A 195 -24.66 0.99 10.88
N SER A 196 -24.51 2.18 10.29
CA SER A 196 -25.01 3.43 10.89
C SER A 196 -26.53 3.46 10.97
N GLN A 197 -27.23 3.03 9.92
CA GLN A 197 -28.70 2.94 9.92
C GLN A 197 -29.20 1.97 10.99
N LEU A 198 -28.58 0.79 11.09
CA LEU A 198 -28.92 -0.19 12.10
C LEU A 198 -28.66 0.34 13.52
N PHE A 199 -27.55 1.04 13.75
CA PHE A 199 -27.24 1.66 15.04
C PHE A 199 -28.28 2.70 15.48
N LEU A 200 -28.71 3.57 14.57
CA LEU A 200 -29.78 4.55 14.87
C LEU A 200 -31.06 3.84 15.29
N ARG A 201 -31.43 2.76 14.57
CA ARG A 201 -32.62 1.96 14.86
C ARG A 201 -32.54 1.21 16.20
N LEU A 202 -31.34 0.76 16.59
CA LEU A 202 -31.10 0.18 17.92
C LEU A 202 -31.39 1.19 19.04
N GLY A 203 -30.88 2.42 18.89
CA GLY A 203 -31.13 3.50 19.84
C GLY A 203 -32.61 3.90 19.95
N GLU A 204 -33.37 3.88 18.85
CA GLU A 204 -34.82 4.13 18.88
C GLU A 204 -35.60 3.08 19.69
N LEU A 205 -35.17 1.81 19.65
CA LEU A 205 -35.84 0.72 20.35
C LEU A 205 -35.49 0.64 21.83
N GLU A 206 -34.24 0.92 22.20
CA GLU A 206 -33.84 1.02 23.61
C GLU A 206 -34.62 2.13 24.33
N ASN A 207 -34.88 3.26 23.66
CA ASN A 207 -35.71 4.33 24.20
C ASN A 207 -37.21 4.02 24.23
N ALA A 208 -37.70 3.07 23.42
CA ALA A 208 -39.10 2.66 23.41
C ALA A 208 -39.44 1.57 24.46
N HIS A 209 -38.42 0.94 25.05
CA HIS A 209 -38.55 -0.12 26.07
C HIS A 209 -38.13 0.35 27.48
N ALA A 210 -37.82 1.64 27.64
CA ALA A 210 -37.55 2.30 28.91
C ALA A 210 -38.79 3.04 29.42
#